data_AF-A0A3P7KAL0-F1
#
_entry.id   AF-A0A3P7KAL0-F1
#
_cell.length_a   1.000
_cell.length_b   1.000
_cell.length_c   1.000
_cell.angle_alpha   90.00
_cell.angle_beta   90.00
_cell.angle_gamma   90.00
#
_symmetry.space_group_name_H-M   'P 1'
#
loop_
_entity.id
_entity.type
_entity.pdbx_description
1 polymer ?
#
loop_
_entity_poly.entity_id
_entity_poly.type
_entity_poly.pdbx_seq_one_letter_code
_entity_poly.pdbx_strand_id
1 'polypeptide(L)'
;MKLYHVEETQLARARSKLLLIYYGIKDILGMILTKEINCEEAGRVLRPIEDEPYYHGFLSRDEVEKIIKKEGEFLVRKTEVGGRHYFVISLKDEGIMKHFLIKRTSKKRLYWVNDYAFKTVSDLIQYHLRNREPLSTSGVFLEKPCPKEEWQLNPEQVRSWLVWRDFYY
;
A
#
# COMPACT_ATOMS: atom_id res chain seq x y z
N MET A 1 -12.48 39.49 -20.72
CA MET A 1 -12.39 38.71 -19.46
C MET A 1 -13.02 37.32 -19.53
N LYS A 2 -14.21 37.13 -20.12
CA LYS A 2 -14.85 35.79 -20.20
C LYS A 2 -14.12 34.76 -21.08
N LEU A 3 -13.47 35.18 -22.17
CA LEU A 3 -12.78 34.29 -23.11
C LEU A 3 -11.56 33.58 -22.48
N TYR A 4 -10.71 34.33 -21.76
CA TYR A 4 -9.56 33.79 -21.03
C TYR A 4 -9.95 32.71 -20.01
N HIS A 5 -11.07 32.90 -19.30
CA HIS A 5 -11.54 31.95 -18.30
C HIS A 5 -12.07 30.64 -18.92
N VAL A 6 -12.62 30.71 -20.14
CA VAL A 6 -13.09 29.54 -20.90
C VAL A 6 -11.90 28.73 -21.45
N GLU A 7 -10.83 29.39 -21.93
CA GLU A 7 -9.62 28.69 -22.39
C GLU A 7 -8.88 27.99 -21.24
N GLU A 8 -8.76 28.64 -20.09
CA GLU A 8 -8.10 28.07 -18.91
C GLU A 8 -8.85 26.83 -18.37
N THR A 9 -10.18 26.86 -18.41
CA THR A 9 -11.02 25.70 -18.04
C THR A 9 -10.96 24.56 -19.06
N GLN A 10 -10.88 24.85 -20.36
CA GLN A 10 -10.64 23.84 -21.41
C GLN A 10 -9.26 23.19 -21.25
N LEU A 11 -8.22 23.99 -20.99
CA LEU A 11 -6.86 23.51 -20.77
C LEU A 11 -6.74 22.66 -19.51
N ALA A 12 -7.40 23.05 -18.41
CA ALA A 12 -7.44 22.25 -17.18
C ALA A 12 -8.11 20.89 -17.39
N ARG A 13 -9.22 20.85 -18.14
CA ARG A 13 -9.90 19.60 -18.52
C ARG A 13 -9.04 18.71 -19.42
N ALA A 14 -8.38 19.30 -20.41
CA ALA A 14 -7.46 18.58 -21.30
C ALA A 14 -6.26 18.00 -20.51
N ARG A 15 -5.65 18.78 -19.62
CA ARG A 15 -4.59 18.32 -18.71
C ARG A 15 -5.04 17.17 -17.82
N SER A 16 -6.23 17.27 -17.22
CA SER A 16 -6.81 16.21 -16.39
C SER A 16 -7.03 14.92 -17.19
N LYS A 17 -7.55 15.03 -18.42
CA LYS A 17 -7.76 13.88 -19.32
C LYS A 17 -6.43 13.25 -19.76
N LEU A 18 -5.42 14.05 -20.07
CA LEU A 18 -4.08 13.57 -20.41
C LEU A 18 -3.41 12.85 -19.24
N LEU A 19 -3.58 13.39 -18.01
CA LEU A 19 -3.10 12.78 -16.78
C LEU A 19 -3.72 11.40 -16.56
N LEU A 20 -5.05 11.28 -16.72
CA LEU A 20 -5.76 10.02 -16.58
C LEU A 20 -5.29 8.98 -17.61
N ILE A 21 -5.05 9.39 -18.86
CA ILE A 21 -4.50 8.51 -19.90
C ILE A 21 -3.07 8.08 -19.54
N TYR A 22 -2.21 9.01 -19.15
CA TYR A 22 -0.83 8.72 -18.76
C TYR A 22 -0.77 7.76 -17.57
N TYR A 23 -1.52 8.03 -16.49
CA TYR A 23 -1.56 7.15 -15.33
C TYR A 23 -2.18 5.79 -15.66
N GLY A 24 -3.23 5.75 -16.50
CA GLY A 24 -3.81 4.50 -16.97
C GLY A 24 -2.82 3.65 -17.79
N ILE A 25 -2.06 4.28 -18.70
CA ILE A 25 -1.01 3.60 -19.48
C ILE A 25 0.13 3.17 -18.56
N LYS A 26 0.57 4.00 -17.62
CA LYS A 26 1.61 3.67 -16.65
C LYS A 26 1.20 2.48 -15.76
N ASP A 27 -0.07 2.41 -15.38
CA ASP A 27 -0.61 1.27 -14.62
C ASP A 27 -0.63 -0.01 -15.46
N ILE A 28 -1.05 0.06 -16.72
CA ILE A 28 -1.04 -1.08 -17.65
C ILE A 28 0.39 -1.55 -17.92
N LEU A 29 1.30 -0.62 -18.22
CA LEU A 29 2.71 -0.91 -18.43
C LEU A 29 3.34 -1.52 -17.18
N GLY A 30 3.06 -0.98 -16.00
CA GLY A 30 3.50 -1.58 -14.74
C GLY A 30 3.01 -3.02 -14.56
N MET A 31 1.74 -3.31 -14.87
CA MET A 31 1.23 -4.69 -14.84
C MET A 31 1.91 -5.64 -15.82
N ILE A 32 2.38 -5.15 -16.97
CA ILE A 32 3.04 -5.96 -18.00
C ILE A 32 4.53 -6.13 -17.68
N LEU A 33 5.17 -5.10 -17.13
CA LEU A 33 6.61 -5.04 -16.89
C LEU A 33 7.02 -5.59 -15.52
N THR A 34 6.09 -5.73 -14.56
CA THR A 34 6.43 -6.32 -13.25
C THR A 34 6.92 -7.76 -13.41
N LYS A 35 8.09 -8.03 -12.85
CA LYS A 35 8.64 -9.39 -12.72
C LYS A 35 7.86 -10.13 -11.64
N GLU A 36 7.21 -11.22 -12.03
CA GLU A 36 6.59 -12.14 -11.07
C GLU A 36 7.68 -12.88 -10.30
N ILE A 37 7.61 -12.80 -8.97
CA ILE A 37 8.49 -13.50 -8.05
C ILE A 37 7.70 -14.65 -7.42
N ASN A 38 8.28 -15.85 -7.47
CA ASN A 38 7.65 -17.01 -6.83
C ASN A 38 7.83 -16.94 -5.29
N CYS A 39 7.03 -17.70 -4.54
CA CYS A 39 7.07 -17.63 -3.08
C CYS A 39 8.39 -18.12 -2.48
N GLU A 40 9.09 -19.06 -3.12
CA GLU A 40 10.39 -19.57 -2.61
C GLU A 40 11.48 -18.50 -2.73
N GLU A 41 11.53 -17.80 -3.86
CA GLU A 41 12.41 -16.67 -4.12
C GLU A 41 12.07 -15.47 -3.21
N ALA A 42 10.79 -15.29 -2.86
CA ALA A 42 10.35 -14.29 -1.89
C ALA A 42 10.80 -14.57 -0.44
N GLY A 43 11.18 -15.81 -0.12
CA GLY A 43 11.52 -16.26 1.25
C GLY A 43 10.40 -17.02 1.97
N ARG A 44 9.27 -17.26 1.29
CA ARG A 44 8.11 -18.07 1.68
C ARG A 44 7.55 -17.69 3.05
N VAL A 45 6.79 -16.60 3.12
CA VAL A 45 6.02 -16.28 4.34
C VAL A 45 4.72 -17.09 4.34
N LEU A 46 4.56 -17.97 5.33
CA LEU A 46 3.34 -18.78 5.48
C LEU A 46 2.26 -18.11 6.34
N ARG A 47 2.61 -17.05 7.06
CA ARG A 47 1.68 -16.37 7.96
C ARG A 47 0.80 -15.36 7.20
N PRO A 48 -0.50 -15.31 7.49
CA PRO A 48 -1.38 -14.24 7.03
C PRO A 48 -0.85 -12.86 7.40
N ILE A 49 -1.17 -11.85 6.59
CA ILE A 49 -0.74 -10.47 6.85
C ILE A 49 -1.30 -9.94 8.18
N GLU A 50 -2.44 -10.46 8.60
CA GLU A 50 -3.12 -10.12 9.86
C GLU A 50 -2.28 -10.46 11.11
N ASP A 51 -1.43 -11.48 10.99
CA ASP A 51 -0.54 -11.95 12.05
C ASP A 51 0.84 -11.29 11.98
N GLU A 52 1.13 -10.51 10.94
CA GLU A 52 2.41 -9.83 10.81
C GLU A 52 2.48 -8.64 11.78
N PRO A 53 3.61 -8.47 12.49
CA PRO A 53 3.73 -7.45 13.53
C PRO A 53 3.68 -6.04 12.93
N TYR A 54 4.10 -5.85 11.68
CA TYR A 54 4.07 -4.54 11.01
C TYR A 54 2.73 -4.21 10.36
N TYR A 55 1.69 -5.03 10.54
CA TYR A 55 0.37 -4.79 9.96
C TYR A 55 -0.59 -4.18 10.99
N HIS A 56 -1.12 -3.00 10.68
CA HIS A 56 -1.88 -2.16 11.62
C HIS A 56 -3.38 -2.08 11.29
N GLY A 57 -3.89 -2.89 10.37
CA GLY A 57 -5.32 -2.81 9.99
C GLY A 57 -5.68 -1.50 9.30
N PHE A 58 -6.91 -1.03 9.48
CA PHE A 58 -7.33 0.29 8.99
C PHE A 58 -6.68 1.40 9.81
N LEU A 59 -5.89 2.23 9.15
CA LEU A 59 -5.13 3.29 9.79
C LEU A 59 -5.07 4.50 8.85
N SER A 60 -5.40 5.69 9.36
CA SER A 60 -5.32 6.95 8.61
C SER A 60 -3.88 7.44 8.48
N ARG A 61 -3.63 8.40 7.58
CA ARG A 61 -2.28 8.98 7.41
C ARG A 61 -1.82 9.70 8.68
N ASP A 62 -2.71 10.46 9.31
CA ASP A 62 -2.41 11.22 10.52
C ASP A 62 -2.06 10.31 11.71
N GLU A 63 -2.67 9.13 11.80
CA GLU A 63 -2.31 8.12 12.81
C GLU A 63 -0.95 7.49 12.51
N VAL A 64 -0.63 7.22 11.24
CA VAL A 64 0.70 6.72 10.85
C VAL A 64 1.81 7.66 11.28
N GLU A 65 1.66 8.96 11.04
CA GLU A 65 2.66 9.97 11.44
C GLU A 65 2.83 10.05 12.98
N LYS A 66 1.78 9.67 13.72
CA LYS A 66 1.84 9.54 15.18
C LYS A 66 2.54 8.27 15.64
N ILE A 67 2.58 7.22 14.82
CA ILE A 67 3.18 5.91 15.15
C ILE A 67 4.63 5.84 14.68
N ILE A 68 4.90 6.13 13.41
CA ILE A 68 6.26 6.08 12.83
C ILE A 68 7.03 7.32 13.28
N LYS A 69 8.08 7.13 14.08
CA LYS A 69 8.91 8.23 14.59
C LYS A 69 10.28 8.26 13.99
N LYS A 70 10.88 7.09 13.77
CA LYS A 70 12.28 6.96 13.37
C LYS A 70 12.40 6.81 11.87
N GLU A 71 13.55 7.21 11.38
CA GLU A 71 13.96 7.02 9.99
C GLU A 71 14.07 5.53 9.66
N GLY A 72 13.61 5.13 8.47
CA GLY A 72 13.61 3.74 8.00
C GLY A 72 12.53 2.84 8.62
N GLU A 73 11.73 3.35 9.56
CA GLU A 73 10.57 2.61 10.09
C GLU A 73 9.44 2.58 9.06
N PHE A 74 8.81 1.41 8.91
CA PHE A 74 7.65 1.21 8.04
C PHE A 74 6.54 0.40 8.72
N LEU A 75 5.32 0.57 8.24
CA LEU A 75 4.19 -0.31 8.55
C LEU A 75 3.33 -0.55 7.31
N VAL A 76 2.49 -1.58 7.37
CA VAL A 76 1.45 -1.87 6.38
C VAL A 76 0.09 -1.57 7.00
N ARG A 77 -0.75 -0.83 6.26
CA ARG A 77 -2.12 -0.50 6.66
C ARG A 77 -3.12 -0.73 5.54
N LYS A 78 -4.39 -0.84 5.88
CA LYS A 78 -5.52 -0.77 4.96
C LYS A 78 -6.01 0.67 4.82
N THR A 79 -6.52 0.98 3.64
CA THR A 79 -7.25 2.21 3.33
C THR A 79 -8.42 1.88 2.42
N GLU A 80 -9.47 2.71 2.46
CA GLU A 80 -10.57 2.64 1.51
C GLU A 80 -10.41 3.74 0.45
N VAL A 81 -10.53 3.38 -0.83
CA VAL A 81 -10.56 4.32 -1.95
C VAL A 81 -11.65 3.90 -2.91
N GLY A 82 -12.69 4.73 -3.06
CA GLY A 82 -13.81 4.47 -3.97
C GLY A 82 -14.54 3.16 -3.67
N GLY A 83 -14.83 2.86 -2.40
CA GLY A 83 -15.54 1.65 -1.98
C GLY A 83 -14.72 0.36 -2.03
N ARG A 84 -13.40 0.47 -2.23
CA ARG A 84 -12.49 -0.69 -2.30
C ARG A 84 -11.37 -0.57 -1.28
N HIS A 85 -11.01 -1.68 -0.67
CA HIS A 85 -9.91 -1.75 0.28
C HIS A 85 -8.58 -2.00 -0.44
N TYR A 86 -7.56 -1.26 -0.04
CA TYR A 86 -6.18 -1.42 -0.52
C TYR A 86 -5.22 -1.49 0.64
N PHE A 87 -4.12 -2.22 0.46
CA PHE A 87 -2.98 -2.14 1.34
C PHE A 87 -2.09 -0.96 0.95
N VAL A 88 -1.46 -0.34 1.94
CA VAL A 88 -0.53 0.77 1.78
C VAL A 88 0.67 0.50 2.67
N ILE A 89 1.87 0.55 2.09
CA ILE A 89 3.13 0.61 2.84
C ILE A 89 3.35 2.08 3.19
N SER A 90 3.44 2.40 4.47
CA SER A 90 3.80 3.74 4.93
C SER A 90 5.14 3.68 5.65
N LEU A 91 6.03 4.61 5.33
CA LEU A 91 7.39 4.62 5.88
C LEU A 91 7.94 6.04 5.96
N LYS A 92 8.95 6.23 6.81
CA LYS A 92 9.71 7.47 6.90
C LYS A 92 11.06 7.32 6.18
N ASP A 93 11.26 8.15 5.17
CA ASP A 93 12.46 8.16 4.34
C ASP A 93 12.89 9.60 4.06
N GLU A 94 14.15 9.89 4.38
CA GLU A 94 14.77 11.22 4.41
C GLU A 94 13.96 12.24 5.25
N GLY A 95 13.44 11.79 6.38
CA GLY A 95 12.60 12.60 7.26
C GLY A 95 11.17 12.84 6.75
N ILE A 96 10.83 12.37 5.54
CA ILE A 96 9.53 12.56 4.90
C ILE A 96 8.68 11.30 5.02
N MET A 97 7.41 11.46 5.37
CA MET A 97 6.45 10.36 5.34
C MET A 97 6.05 10.03 3.90
N LYS A 98 6.32 8.79 3.47
CA LYS A 98 5.99 8.28 2.12
C LYS A 98 4.94 7.17 2.24
N HIS A 99 3.99 7.17 1.31
CA HIS A 99 2.89 6.19 1.28
C HIS A 99 2.81 5.53 -0.10
N PHE A 100 2.99 4.22 -0.15
CA PHE A 100 2.97 3.43 -1.37
C PHE A 100 1.75 2.52 -1.40
N LEU A 101 0.85 2.76 -2.36
CA LEU A 101 -0.31 1.92 -2.59
C LEU A 101 0.12 0.58 -3.18
N ILE A 102 -0.22 -0.54 -2.53
CA ILE A 102 0.00 -1.87 -3.08
C ILE A 102 -1.12 -2.18 -4.08
N LYS A 103 -0.74 -2.24 -5.35
CA LYS A 103 -1.65 -2.55 -6.45
C LYS A 103 -1.82 -4.05 -6.59
N ARG A 104 -2.86 -4.45 -7.32
CA ARG A 104 -3.14 -5.85 -7.64
C ARG A 104 -3.29 -6.04 -9.13
N THR A 105 -2.55 -6.99 -9.71
CA THR A 105 -2.69 -7.32 -11.14
C THR A 105 -4.07 -7.89 -11.43
N SER A 106 -4.65 -7.56 -12.59
CA SER A 106 -6.02 -7.95 -12.93
C SER A 106 -6.17 -9.46 -13.15
N LYS A 107 -5.24 -10.07 -13.89
CA LYS A 107 -5.30 -11.47 -14.33
C LYS A 107 -4.83 -12.46 -13.26
N LYS A 108 -3.60 -12.30 -12.78
CA LYS A 108 -2.96 -13.22 -11.83
C LYS A 108 -3.21 -12.85 -10.36
N ARG A 109 -3.83 -11.69 -10.11
CA ARG A 109 -4.18 -11.21 -8.76
C ARG A 109 -2.98 -11.05 -7.82
N LEU A 110 -1.80 -10.74 -8.38
CA LEU A 110 -0.54 -10.54 -7.65
C LEU A 110 -0.45 -9.12 -7.09
N TYR A 111 0.17 -8.97 -5.92
CA TYR A 111 0.45 -7.71 -5.23
C TYR A 111 1.76 -7.11 -5.70
N TRP A 112 1.79 -5.81 -5.97
CA TRP A 112 3.01 -5.12 -6.43
C TRP A 112 2.97 -3.63 -6.07
N VAL A 113 4.15 -3.01 -6.05
CA VAL A 113 4.33 -1.57 -5.75
C VAL A 113 5.26 -0.87 -6.75
N ASN A 114 6.22 -1.62 -7.32
CA ASN A 114 7.16 -1.15 -8.34
C ASN A 114 7.48 -2.26 -9.36
N ASP A 115 8.66 -2.87 -9.31
CA ASP A 115 9.11 -3.79 -10.38
C ASP A 115 8.76 -5.26 -10.12
N TYR A 116 8.38 -5.62 -8.90
CA TYR A 116 8.20 -7.01 -8.48
C TYR A 116 6.76 -7.28 -8.02
N ALA A 117 6.23 -8.45 -8.41
CA ALA A 117 4.87 -8.88 -8.13
C ALA A 117 4.81 -10.23 -7.40
N PHE A 118 3.95 -10.33 -6.39
CA PHE A 118 3.94 -11.41 -5.40
C PHE A 118 2.53 -11.97 -5.14
N LYS A 119 2.44 -13.21 -4.66
CA LYS A 119 1.14 -13.83 -4.32
C LYS A 119 0.52 -13.24 -3.04
N THR A 120 1.35 -12.83 -2.09
CA THR A 120 0.92 -12.26 -0.81
C THR A 120 1.62 -10.92 -0.54
N VAL A 121 1.03 -10.10 0.33
CA VAL A 121 1.68 -8.87 0.80
C VAL A 121 2.90 -9.19 1.66
N SER A 122 2.83 -10.26 2.46
CA SER A 122 3.96 -10.69 3.29
C SER A 122 5.19 -11.09 2.46
N ASP A 123 4.99 -11.82 1.35
CA ASP A 123 6.06 -12.15 0.40
C ASP A 123 6.68 -10.89 -0.22
N LEU A 124 5.86 -9.89 -0.57
CA LEU A 124 6.33 -8.61 -1.09
C LEU A 124 7.25 -7.93 -0.07
N ILE A 125 6.80 -7.77 1.17
CA ILE A 125 7.57 -7.11 2.23
C ILE A 125 8.88 -7.87 2.48
N GLN A 126 8.82 -9.20 2.59
CA GLN A 126 9.99 -10.03 2.84
C GLN A 126 11.03 -9.92 1.73
N TYR A 127 10.62 -9.97 0.47
CA TYR A 127 11.52 -9.87 -0.67
C TYR A 127 12.24 -8.51 -0.70
N HIS A 128 11.50 -7.42 -0.52
CA HIS A 128 12.07 -6.06 -0.50
C HIS A 128 13.03 -5.86 0.68
N LEU A 129 12.71 -6.38 1.87
CA LEU A 129 13.62 -6.34 3.03
C LEU A 129 14.89 -7.17 2.82
N ARG A 130 14.75 -8.40 2.32
CA ARG A 130 15.86 -9.36 2.20
C ARG A 130 16.85 -8.96 1.10
N ASN A 131 16.33 -8.58 -0.06
CA ASN A 131 17.14 -8.31 -1.25
C ASN A 131 17.52 -6.83 -1.39
N ARG A 132 17.02 -5.97 -0.51
CA ARG A 132 17.19 -4.51 -0.58
C ARG A 132 16.77 -3.95 -1.93
N GLU A 133 15.61 -4.40 -2.40
CA GLU A 133 15.00 -3.93 -3.63
C GLU A 133 14.15 -2.68 -3.34
N PRO A 134 14.21 -1.64 -4.17
CA PRO A 134 13.51 -0.39 -3.89
C PRO A 134 12.01 -0.49 -4.21
N LEU A 135 11.21 0.21 -3.40
CA LEU A 135 9.77 0.39 -3.59
C LEU A 135 9.41 1.42 -4.67
N SER A 136 10.41 2.14 -5.20
CA SER A 136 10.23 3.13 -6.25
C SER A 136 11.52 3.36 -7.03
N THR A 137 11.39 3.96 -8.22
CA THR A 137 12.53 4.39 -9.04
C THR A 137 13.42 5.45 -8.38
N SER A 138 12.93 6.09 -7.30
CA SER A 138 13.71 7.05 -6.53
C SER A 138 14.55 6.40 -5.42
N GLY A 139 14.60 5.07 -5.35
CA GLY A 139 15.47 4.36 -4.40
C GLY A 139 14.96 4.39 -2.95
N VAL A 140 13.67 4.19 -2.73
CA VAL A 140 13.11 4.09 -1.37
C VAL A 140 13.12 2.63 -0.91
N PHE A 141 13.73 2.33 0.23
CA PHE A 141 13.91 0.96 0.71
C PHE A 141 13.11 0.67 1.98
N LEU A 142 12.76 -0.60 2.20
CA LEU A 142 12.27 -1.06 3.49
C LEU A 142 13.46 -1.36 4.40
N GLU A 143 13.43 -0.84 5.63
CA GLU A 143 14.48 -1.12 6.60
C GLU A 143 13.96 -1.82 7.86
N LYS A 144 13.10 -1.17 8.65
CA LYS A 144 12.73 -1.66 9.98
C LYS A 144 11.20 -1.70 10.13
N PRO A 145 10.61 -2.86 10.47
CA PRO A 145 9.19 -2.91 10.75
C PRO A 145 8.88 -2.10 12.02
N CYS A 146 7.82 -1.31 11.97
CA CYS A 146 7.22 -0.65 13.12
C CYS A 146 6.11 -1.58 13.66
N PRO A 147 6.37 -2.32 14.75
CA PRO A 147 5.42 -3.30 15.26
C PRO A 147 4.14 -2.62 15.76
N LYS A 148 3.01 -3.29 15.58
CA LYS A 148 1.76 -2.96 16.28
C LYS A 148 1.97 -3.19 17.77
N GLU A 149 1.46 -2.29 18.58
CA GLU A 149 1.43 -2.47 20.03
C GLU A 149 0.35 -3.51 20.37
N GLU A 150 0.64 -4.50 21.22
CA GLU A 150 -0.31 -5.59 21.55
C GLU A 150 -1.63 -5.08 22.17
N TRP A 151 -1.61 -3.90 22.80
CA TRP A 151 -2.78 -3.27 23.42
C TRP A 151 -3.69 -2.53 22.44
N GLN A 152 -3.27 -2.34 21.18
CA GLN A 152 -4.14 -1.77 20.15
C GLN A 152 -5.09 -2.85 19.63
N LEU A 153 -6.29 -2.92 20.22
CA LEU A 153 -7.37 -3.77 19.72
C LEU A 153 -7.64 -3.44 18.25
N ASN A 154 -7.51 -4.42 17.36
CA ASN A 154 -7.89 -4.26 15.96
C ASN A 154 -9.41 -4.02 15.90
N PRO A 155 -9.90 -2.88 15.38
CA PRO A 155 -11.34 -2.63 15.27
C PRO A 155 -12.09 -3.70 14.45
N GLU A 156 -11.41 -4.38 13.50
CA GLU A 156 -11.96 -5.53 12.78
C GLU A 156 -12.13 -6.76 13.68
N GLN A 157 -11.23 -6.99 14.64
CA GLN A 157 -11.37 -8.06 15.64
C GLN A 157 -12.52 -7.75 16.61
N VAL A 158 -12.66 -6.50 17.06
CA VAL A 158 -13.74 -6.06 17.97
C VAL A 158 -15.13 -6.22 17.34
N ARG A 159 -15.28 -5.99 16.02
CA ARG A 159 -16.54 -6.25 15.31
C ARG A 159 -16.97 -7.71 15.36
N SER A 160 -16.04 -8.66 15.30
CA SER A 160 -16.39 -10.09 15.38
C SER A 160 -16.95 -10.43 16.76
N TRP A 161 -16.35 -9.95 17.86
CA TRP A 161 -16.82 -10.19 19.22
C TRP A 161 -18.24 -9.66 19.50
N LEU A 162 -18.62 -8.54 18.89
CA LEU A 162 -19.98 -8.01 19.02
C LEU A 162 -21.02 -8.86 18.28
N VAL A 163 -20.67 -9.40 17.11
CA VAL A 163 -21.56 -10.32 16.38
C VAL A 163 -21.77 -11.62 17.16
N TRP A 164 -20.75 -12.19 17.79
CA TRP A 164 -20.91 -13.41 18.61
C TRP A 164 -21.76 -13.20 19.87
N ARG A 165 -21.81 -11.99 20.41
CA ARG A 165 -22.63 -11.67 21.59
C ARG A 165 -24.13 -11.70 21.28
N ASP A 166 -24.51 -11.45 20.02
CA ASP A 166 -25.91 -11.43 19.57
C ASP A 166 -26.44 -12.81 19.15
N PHE A 167 -25.59 -13.86 19.14
CA PHE A 167 -25.99 -15.24 18.83
C PHE A 167 -26.13 -16.14 20.07
N TYR A 168 -25.74 -15.67 21.26
CA TYR A 168 -25.76 -16.47 22.50
C TYR A 168 -26.64 -15.88 23.62
N TYR A 169 -27.57 -14.97 23.29
CA TYR A 169 -28.68 -14.57 24.17
C TYR A 169 -29.98 -14.47 23.39
#